data_AF-A0A7S2H916-F1
#
_entry.id   AF-A0A7S2H916-F1
#
_cell.length_a   1.000
_cell.length_b   1.000
_cell.length_c   1.000
_cell.angle_alpha   90.00
_cell.angle_beta   90.00
_cell.angle_gamma   90.00
#
_symmetry.space_group_name_H-M   'P 1'
#
loop_
_entity.id
_entity.type
_entity.pdbx_description
1 polymer ?
#
loop_
_entity_poly.entity_id
_entity_poly.type
_entity_poly.pdbx_seq_one_letter_code
_entity_poly.pdbx_strand_id
1 'polypeptide(L)'
;GWDEIWENFGTSLDPRTIVAGWRGWAFNATDVTSKGYRMLATPDTEWYLDSLSTTWQTRYAYEPCESGGTVAAENEALVLGGGGQMWGETADPSDILPSIWPGMAAIAERLWSPREVTDVDAAAPRLAIFRCVLQSRGVPVTPITNDESRTSPIGPGSCLYQR
;
A
#
# COMPACT_ATOMS: atom_id res chain seq x y z
N GLY A 1 7.13 -14.80 7.17
CA GLY A 1 6.37 -14.18 8.27
C GLY A 1 6.75 -12.72 8.36
N TRP A 2 6.23 -12.01 9.36
CA TRP A 2 6.57 -10.60 9.59
C TRP A 2 8.05 -10.42 9.94
N ASP A 3 8.59 -9.24 9.66
CA ASP A 3 10.01 -8.92 9.78
C ASP A 3 10.64 -9.17 11.17
N GLU A 4 9.86 -9.30 12.24
CA GLU A 4 10.36 -9.71 13.55
C GLU A 4 11.05 -11.07 13.50
N ILE A 5 10.60 -11.99 12.65
CA ILE A 5 11.30 -13.29 12.51
C ILE A 5 12.68 -13.09 11.90
N TRP A 6 12.84 -12.12 11.00
CA TRP A 6 14.13 -11.81 10.40
C TRP A 6 15.05 -11.17 11.43
N GLU A 7 14.54 -10.21 12.20
CA GLU A 7 15.27 -9.57 13.30
C GLU A 7 15.79 -10.59 14.33
N ASN A 8 14.98 -11.59 14.68
CA ASN A 8 15.33 -12.56 15.71
C ASN A 8 16.22 -13.71 15.22
N PHE A 9 16.06 -14.15 13.97
CA PHE A 9 16.70 -15.39 13.48
C PHE A 9 17.64 -15.20 12.29
N GLY A 10 17.48 -14.12 11.51
CA GLY A 10 18.27 -13.82 10.32
C GLY A 10 18.41 -15.03 9.39
N THR A 11 19.66 -15.35 9.04
CA THR A 11 20.00 -16.48 8.15
C THR A 11 19.81 -17.86 8.76
N SER A 12 19.37 -17.96 10.02
CA SER A 12 18.98 -19.24 10.64
C SER A 12 17.60 -19.72 10.17
N LEU A 13 16.83 -18.85 9.51
CA LEU A 13 15.54 -19.21 8.92
C LEU A 13 15.72 -20.13 7.69
N ASP A 14 14.72 -20.99 7.41
CA ASP A 14 14.66 -21.73 6.15
C ASP A 14 14.78 -20.74 4.98
N PRO A 15 15.71 -20.92 4.02
CA PRO A 15 15.92 -20.00 2.89
C PRO A 15 14.68 -19.75 2.01
N ARG A 16 13.66 -20.61 2.12
CA ARG A 16 12.38 -20.43 1.42
C ARG A 16 11.46 -19.46 2.13
N THR A 17 11.78 -19.03 3.35
CA THR A 17 11.00 -18.05 4.10
C THR A 17 10.89 -16.75 3.32
N ILE A 18 9.67 -16.23 3.21
CA ILE A 18 9.40 -14.90 2.68
C ILE A 18 9.16 -13.97 3.87
N VAL A 19 9.87 -12.85 3.90
CA VAL A 19 9.79 -11.85 4.96
C VAL A 19 8.83 -10.74 4.55
N ALA A 20 7.83 -10.44 5.38
CA ALA A 20 6.94 -9.29 5.18
C ALA A 20 7.47 -8.11 5.99
N GLY A 21 8.04 -7.12 5.30
CA GLY A 21 8.64 -5.93 5.89
C GLY A 21 7.60 -4.85 6.14
N TRP A 22 7.27 -4.62 7.41
CA TRP A 22 6.18 -3.71 7.78
C TRP A 22 6.62 -2.54 8.64
N ARG A 23 7.67 -2.70 9.45
CA ARG A 23 8.17 -1.62 10.31
C ARG A 23 9.04 -0.67 9.51
N GLY A 24 8.48 0.41 8.95
CA GLY A 24 9.25 1.36 8.14
C GLY A 24 10.46 1.98 8.87
N TRP A 25 10.42 2.01 10.20
CA TRP A 25 11.49 2.51 11.07
C TRP A 25 12.61 1.49 11.37
N ALA A 26 12.37 0.18 11.18
CA ALA A 26 13.29 -0.88 11.58
C ALA A 26 13.70 -1.79 10.42
N PHE A 27 12.78 -2.01 9.48
CA PHE A 27 12.94 -2.95 8.40
C PHE A 27 13.88 -2.39 7.33
N ASN A 28 14.85 -3.21 6.92
CA ASN A 28 15.78 -2.88 5.86
C ASN A 28 15.68 -3.94 4.75
N ALA A 29 15.07 -3.56 3.63
CA ALA A 29 14.91 -4.44 2.47
C ALA A 29 16.26 -4.92 1.92
N THR A 30 17.28 -4.05 1.92
CA THR A 30 18.64 -4.40 1.48
C THR A 30 19.25 -5.47 2.36
N ASP A 31 18.98 -5.46 3.68
CA ASP A 31 19.52 -6.44 4.61
C ASP A 31 19.01 -7.86 4.34
N VAL A 32 17.71 -7.98 4.04
CA VAL A 32 17.05 -9.28 3.74
C VAL A 32 17.47 -9.79 2.38
N THR A 33 17.38 -8.93 1.36
CA THR A 33 17.60 -9.30 -0.03
C THR A 33 19.08 -9.59 -0.33
N SER A 34 20.03 -8.85 0.27
CA SER A 34 21.47 -9.14 0.15
C SER A 34 21.88 -10.50 0.72
N LYS A 35 21.06 -11.11 1.58
CA LYS A 35 21.26 -12.47 2.12
C LYS A 35 20.50 -13.54 1.34
N GLY A 36 19.89 -13.19 0.20
CA GLY A 36 19.21 -14.12 -0.70
C GLY A 36 17.77 -14.47 -0.29
N TYR A 37 17.19 -13.78 0.70
CA TYR A 37 15.82 -14.01 1.13
C TYR A 37 14.85 -13.15 0.32
N ARG A 38 13.67 -13.72 0.06
CA ARG A 38 12.58 -13.02 -0.62
C ARG A 38 11.75 -12.23 0.37
N MET A 39 11.16 -11.13 -0.09
CA MET A 39 10.32 -10.29 0.74
C MET A 39 9.07 -9.77 0.05
N LEU A 40 8.12 -9.31 0.87
CA LEU A 40 6.96 -8.52 0.49
C LEU A 40 7.03 -7.19 1.25
N ALA A 41 6.78 -6.09 0.54
CA ALA A 41 6.66 -4.76 1.15
C ALA A 41 5.25 -4.56 1.71
N THR A 42 5.15 -4.21 2.99
CA THR A 42 3.88 -3.91 3.66
C THR A 42 4.08 -2.77 4.66
N PRO A 43 4.71 -1.65 4.27
CA PRO A 43 5.12 -0.59 5.20
C PRO A 43 3.91 -0.02 5.95
N ASP A 44 4.08 0.18 7.25
CA ASP A 44 3.07 0.74 8.15
C ASP A 44 2.66 2.16 7.78
N THR A 45 3.61 3.01 7.42
CA THR A 45 3.35 4.42 7.14
C THR A 45 2.61 4.65 5.84
N GLU A 46 2.96 3.90 4.78
CA GLU A 46 2.35 4.08 3.47
C GLU A 46 1.19 3.11 3.22
N TRP A 47 1.31 1.82 3.54
CA TRP A 47 0.39 0.78 3.04
C TRP A 47 -0.53 0.17 4.10
N TYR A 48 -0.53 0.67 5.34
CA TYR A 48 -1.64 0.37 6.25
C TYR A 48 -2.89 1.18 5.84
N LEU A 49 -3.98 0.46 5.66
CA LEU A 49 -5.29 0.96 5.23
C LEU A 49 -6.15 1.37 6.43
N ASP A 50 -5.81 0.90 7.62
CA ASP A 50 -6.36 1.37 8.90
C ASP A 50 -5.75 2.70 9.36
N SER A 51 -4.64 3.14 8.77
CA SER A 51 -4.18 4.53 8.86
C SER A 51 -5.08 5.44 8.02
N LEU A 52 -6.05 6.07 8.69
CA LEU A 52 -7.09 6.86 8.02
C LEU A 52 -6.54 8.11 7.34
N SER A 53 -5.48 8.71 7.90
CA SER A 53 -4.89 9.97 7.45
C SER A 53 -3.82 9.80 6.37
N THR A 54 -3.35 8.57 6.15
CA THR A 54 -2.46 8.29 5.02
C THR A 54 -3.27 8.54 3.74
N THR A 55 -2.72 9.31 2.80
CA THR A 55 -3.42 9.67 1.56
C THR A 55 -3.18 8.61 0.47
N TRP A 56 -3.99 8.62 -0.59
CA TRP A 56 -3.74 7.71 -1.73
C TRP A 56 -2.47 8.11 -2.49
N GLN A 57 -2.08 9.38 -2.47
CA GLN A 57 -0.85 9.89 -3.07
C GLN A 57 0.37 9.31 -2.36
N THR A 58 0.38 9.33 -1.02
CA THR A 58 1.43 8.70 -0.21
C THR A 58 1.55 7.21 -0.53
N ARG A 59 0.41 6.50 -0.60
CA ARG A 59 0.36 5.08 -1.01
C ARG A 59 0.95 4.85 -2.40
N TYR A 60 0.57 5.71 -3.35
CA TYR A 60 0.98 5.61 -4.74
C TYR A 60 2.46 5.93 -4.96
N ALA A 61 3.07 6.76 -4.11
CA ALA A 61 4.46 7.19 -4.25
C ALA A 61 5.48 6.19 -3.70
N TYR A 62 5.06 5.24 -2.86
CA TYR A 62 5.97 4.27 -2.25
C TYR A 62 6.51 3.26 -3.29
N GLU A 63 7.83 3.14 -3.39
CA GLU A 63 8.49 2.18 -4.28
C GLU A 63 9.25 1.13 -3.47
N PRO A 64 8.82 -0.15 -3.45
CA PRO A 64 9.40 -1.21 -2.63
C PRO A 64 10.92 -1.38 -2.71
N CYS A 65 11.52 -1.16 -3.88
CA CYS A 65 12.96 -1.32 -4.07
C CYS A 65 13.80 -0.08 -3.67
N GLU A 66 13.14 1.05 -3.37
CA GLU A 66 13.82 2.32 -3.07
C GLU A 66 13.49 2.84 -1.66
N SER A 67 12.22 2.78 -1.28
CA SER A 67 11.69 3.46 -0.08
C SER A 67 11.98 2.70 1.23
N GLY A 68 12.12 1.36 1.18
CA GLY A 68 12.46 0.51 2.35
C GLY A 68 13.96 0.24 2.53
N GLY A 69 14.80 1.05 1.87
CA GLY A 69 16.22 0.80 1.63
C GLY A 69 16.49 0.56 0.15
N THR A 70 17.57 1.13 -0.37
CA THR A 70 17.94 0.97 -1.78
C THR A 70 18.42 -0.47 -2.02
N VAL A 71 17.53 -1.29 -2.56
CA VAL A 71 17.84 -2.67 -2.94
C VAL A 71 18.77 -2.61 -4.17
N ALA A 72 19.85 -3.39 -4.13
CA ALA A 72 20.76 -3.47 -5.26
C ALA A 72 20.05 -4.11 -6.47
N ALA A 73 20.35 -3.65 -7.68
CA ALA A 73 19.66 -4.07 -8.91
C ALA A 73 19.65 -5.60 -9.09
N GLU A 74 20.74 -6.28 -8.75
CA GLU A 74 20.86 -7.74 -8.79
C GLU A 74 19.91 -8.48 -7.83
N ASN A 75 19.43 -7.79 -6.80
CA ASN A 75 18.58 -8.33 -5.74
C ASN A 75 17.12 -7.90 -5.84
N GLU A 76 16.75 -7.00 -6.75
CA GLU A 76 15.36 -6.51 -6.89
C GLU A 76 14.37 -7.63 -7.16
N ALA A 77 14.78 -8.70 -7.86
CA ALA A 77 13.95 -9.88 -8.11
C ALA A 77 13.55 -10.65 -6.83
N LEU A 78 14.18 -10.36 -5.68
CA LEU A 78 13.81 -10.92 -4.38
C LEU A 78 12.68 -10.13 -3.70
N VAL A 79 12.38 -8.92 -4.16
CA VAL A 79 11.20 -8.16 -3.76
C VAL A 79 10.03 -8.64 -4.61
N LEU A 80 9.14 -9.44 -4.03
CA LEU A 80 8.06 -10.12 -4.76
C LEU A 80 6.84 -9.22 -5.03
N GLY A 81 6.88 -7.97 -4.56
CA GLY A 81 5.77 -7.03 -4.55
C GLY A 81 5.38 -6.67 -3.12
N GLY A 82 4.09 -6.55 -2.85
CA GLY A 82 3.61 -6.21 -1.52
C GLY A 82 2.10 -6.20 -1.37
N GLY A 83 1.60 -5.59 -0.31
CA GLY A 83 0.16 -5.58 -0.02
C GLY A 83 -0.24 -4.51 0.98
N GLY A 84 -1.44 -3.97 0.79
CA GLY A 84 -2.08 -3.08 1.76
C GLY A 84 -2.70 -3.87 2.92
N GLN A 85 -2.43 -3.46 4.15
CA GLN A 85 -2.92 -4.15 5.34
C GLN A 85 -4.07 -3.39 5.96
N MET A 86 -5.20 -4.06 6.17
CA MET A 86 -6.37 -3.48 6.85
C MET A 86 -6.54 -4.18 8.18
N TRP A 87 -5.98 -3.62 9.24
CA TRP A 87 -6.17 -4.15 10.59
C TRP A 87 -7.56 -3.82 11.13
N GLY A 88 -8.08 -4.71 11.97
CA GLY A 88 -9.52 -4.76 12.33
C GLY A 88 -9.88 -4.11 13.66
N GLU A 89 -8.94 -3.45 14.36
CA GLU A 89 -9.15 -2.92 15.71
C GLU A 89 -10.29 -1.90 15.77
N THR A 90 -10.42 -1.12 14.70
CA THR A 90 -11.43 -0.06 14.60
C THR A 90 -12.35 -0.23 13.40
N ALA A 91 -12.31 -1.36 12.69
CA ALA A 91 -13.06 -1.57 11.45
C ALA A 91 -14.08 -2.70 11.60
N ASP A 92 -15.24 -2.53 10.97
CA ASP A 92 -16.28 -3.53 10.92
C ASP A 92 -16.95 -3.57 9.53
N PRO A 93 -17.95 -4.44 9.28
CA PRO A 93 -18.61 -4.53 7.98
C PRO A 93 -19.25 -3.22 7.47
N SER A 94 -19.51 -2.25 8.34
CA SER A 94 -20.10 -0.96 7.97
C SER A 94 -19.10 0.01 7.33
N ASP A 95 -17.80 -0.13 7.63
CA ASP A 95 -16.77 0.84 7.23
C ASP A 95 -15.49 0.22 6.64
N ILE A 96 -15.36 -1.11 6.61
CA ILE A 96 -14.16 -1.78 6.08
C ILE A 96 -13.88 -1.47 4.60
N LEU A 97 -14.91 -1.51 3.75
CA LEU A 97 -14.74 -1.25 2.31
C LEU A 97 -14.35 0.21 1.99
N PRO A 98 -15.00 1.25 2.56
CA PRO A 98 -14.55 2.63 2.34
C PRO A 98 -13.23 2.96 3.06
N SER A 99 -12.73 2.11 3.96
CA SER A 99 -11.36 2.19 4.49
C SER A 99 -10.33 1.66 3.49
N ILE A 100 -10.63 0.50 2.89
CA ILE A 100 -9.74 -0.15 1.92
C ILE A 100 -9.66 0.68 0.62
N TRP A 101 -10.80 1.20 0.14
CA TRP A 101 -10.89 1.88 -1.14
C TRP A 101 -11.07 3.39 -0.98
N PRO A 102 -10.29 4.22 -1.72
CA PRO A 102 -9.52 3.87 -2.91
C PRO A 102 -8.04 3.56 -2.63
N GLY A 103 -7.59 3.59 -1.37
CA GLY A 103 -6.18 3.43 -1.00
C GLY A 103 -5.54 2.17 -1.60
N MET A 104 -6.24 1.04 -1.54
CA MET A 104 -5.78 -0.22 -2.12
C MET A 104 -5.66 -0.18 -3.66
N ALA A 105 -6.44 0.65 -4.35
CA ALA A 105 -6.32 0.81 -5.80
C ALA A 105 -5.02 1.53 -6.17
N ALA A 106 -4.60 2.52 -5.38
CA ALA A 106 -3.31 3.19 -5.54
C ALA A 106 -2.13 2.22 -5.33
N ILE A 107 -2.21 1.39 -4.29
CA ILE A 107 -1.21 0.33 -4.01
C ILE A 107 -1.15 -0.67 -5.17
N ALA A 108 -2.32 -1.14 -5.64
CA ALA A 108 -2.42 -2.09 -6.73
C ALA A 108 -1.78 -1.55 -8.01
N GLU A 109 -2.02 -0.28 -8.34
CA GLU A 109 -1.44 0.32 -9.54
C GLU A 109 0.07 0.51 -9.45
N ARG A 110 0.59 0.89 -8.27
CA ARG A 110 2.03 0.96 -8.01
C ARG A 110 2.71 -0.39 -8.25
N LEU A 111 2.11 -1.47 -7.77
CA LEU A 111 2.65 -2.83 -7.91
C LEU A 111 2.45 -3.43 -9.31
N TRP A 112 1.53 -2.89 -10.11
CA TRP A 112 1.19 -3.42 -11.44
C TRP A 112 1.90 -2.68 -12.57
N SER A 113 2.09 -1.37 -12.43
CA SER A 113 2.62 -0.50 -13.47
C SER A 113 4.14 -0.60 -13.56
N PRO A 114 4.74 -0.19 -14.71
CA PRO A 114 6.19 0.04 -14.76
C PRO A 114 6.64 0.99 -13.65
N ARG A 115 7.84 0.74 -13.10
CA ARG A 115 8.42 1.47 -11.96
C ARG A 115 8.38 2.98 -12.16
N GLU A 116 8.60 3.44 -13.40
CA GLU A 116 8.69 4.85 -13.76
C GLU A 116 7.33 5.58 -13.77
N VAL A 117 6.20 4.84 -13.70
CA VAL A 117 4.86 5.41 -13.67
C VAL A 117 4.56 5.91 -12.25
N THR A 118 5.06 7.10 -11.90
CA THR A 118 4.98 7.67 -10.54
C THR A 118 4.19 8.98 -10.46
N ASP A 119 3.78 9.54 -11.60
CA ASP A 119 3.07 10.81 -11.65
C ASP A 119 1.67 10.70 -11.01
N VAL A 120 1.53 11.37 -9.86
CA VAL A 120 0.32 11.43 -9.06
C VAL A 120 -0.78 12.23 -9.77
N ASP A 121 -0.44 13.34 -10.44
CA ASP A 121 -1.42 14.17 -11.13
C ASP A 121 -1.99 13.43 -12.35
N ALA A 122 -1.16 12.63 -13.03
CA ALA A 122 -1.61 11.74 -14.10
C ALA A 122 -2.43 10.54 -13.60
N ALA A 123 -2.25 10.12 -12.35
CA ALA A 123 -3.00 9.02 -11.73
C ALA A 123 -4.37 9.47 -11.20
N ALA A 124 -4.48 10.69 -10.67
CA ALA A 124 -5.71 11.23 -10.07
C ALA A 124 -6.98 11.05 -10.92
N PRO A 125 -7.02 11.42 -12.22
CA PRO A 125 -8.23 11.24 -13.04
C PRO A 125 -8.58 9.76 -13.26
N ARG A 126 -7.59 8.87 -13.34
CA ARG A 126 -7.82 7.42 -13.51
C ARG A 126 -8.37 6.80 -12.24
N LEU A 127 -7.85 7.20 -11.07
CA LEU A 127 -8.35 6.78 -9.78
C LEU A 127 -9.78 7.28 -9.53
N ALA A 128 -10.09 8.53 -9.91
CA ALA A 128 -11.45 9.07 -9.83
C ALA A 128 -12.45 8.25 -10.67
N ILE A 129 -12.07 7.87 -11.89
CA ILE A 129 -12.89 6.99 -12.75
C ILE A 129 -13.03 5.61 -12.11
N PHE A 130 -11.95 5.02 -11.60
CA PHE A 130 -11.99 3.70 -10.97
C PHE A 130 -12.89 3.69 -9.72
N ARG A 131 -12.89 4.77 -8.92
CA ARG A 131 -13.85 4.95 -7.83
C ARG A 131 -15.30 4.87 -8.32
N CYS A 132 -15.64 5.59 -9.40
CA CYS A 132 -16.99 5.50 -9.99
C CYS A 132 -17.34 4.08 -10.44
N VAL A 133 -16.36 3.34 -10.98
CA VAL A 133 -16.53 1.94 -11.39
C VAL A 133 -16.80 1.02 -10.20
N LEU A 134 -16.12 1.23 -9.07
CA LEU A 134 -16.40 0.48 -7.84
C LEU A 134 -17.79 0.81 -7.29
N GLN A 135 -18.16 2.09 -7.24
CA GLN A 135 -19.48 2.52 -6.79
C GLN A 135 -20.61 1.97 -7.66
N SER A 136 -20.46 1.95 -8.99
CA SER A 136 -21.47 1.37 -9.90
C SER A 136 -21.63 -0.14 -9.74
N ARG A 137 -20.64 -0.81 -9.13
CA ARG A 137 -20.67 -2.23 -8.77
C ARG A 137 -21.14 -2.48 -7.33
N GLY A 138 -21.57 -1.44 -6.62
CA GLY A 138 -22.05 -1.55 -5.24
C GLY A 138 -20.94 -1.70 -4.20
N VAL A 139 -19.68 -1.43 -4.55
CA VAL A 139 -18.58 -1.37 -3.59
C VAL A 139 -18.53 0.04 -2.98
N PRO A 140 -18.69 0.20 -1.66
CA PRO A 140 -18.51 1.49 -1.00
C PRO A 140 -17.05 1.96 -1.09
N VAL A 141 -16.84 3.22 -1.45
CA VAL A 141 -15.51 3.81 -1.67
C VAL A 141 -15.50 5.26 -1.19
N THR A 142 -14.49 5.62 -0.40
CA THR A 142 -14.32 7.01 0.07
C THR A 142 -13.93 7.94 -1.09
N PRO A 143 -14.21 9.24 -1.04
CA PRO A 143 -13.76 10.20 -2.04
C PRO A 143 -12.24 10.29 -2.07
N ILE A 144 -11.66 10.48 -3.27
CA ILE A 144 -10.19 10.56 -3.42
C ILE A 144 -9.60 11.89 -2.87
N THR A 145 -10.47 12.83 -2.50
CA THR A 145 -10.14 14.18 -2.01
C THR A 145 -10.30 14.32 -0.50
N ASN A 146 -10.72 13.25 0.20
CA ASN A 146 -10.84 13.32 1.65
C ASN A 146 -9.45 13.28 2.31
N ASP A 147 -9.28 14.07 3.36
CA ASP A 147 -8.08 14.06 4.20
C ASP A 147 -8.00 12.77 5.04
N GLU A 148 -9.15 12.25 5.45
CA GLU A 148 -9.27 11.05 6.28
C GLU A 148 -10.17 10.01 5.62
N SER A 149 -9.74 8.76 5.64
CA SER A 149 -10.56 7.62 5.22
C SER A 149 -11.80 7.48 6.12
N ARG A 150 -12.87 6.87 5.61
CA ARG A 150 -14.20 6.73 6.28
C ARG A 150 -14.98 8.01 6.53
N THR A 151 -14.42 9.19 6.26
CA THR A 151 -15.15 10.44 6.46
C THR A 151 -16.17 10.70 5.34
N SER A 152 -17.23 11.43 5.67
CA SER A 152 -18.17 11.91 4.66
C SER A 152 -17.51 12.97 3.78
N PRO A 153 -17.97 13.13 2.52
CA PRO A 153 -17.54 14.26 1.69
C PRO A 153 -17.94 15.59 2.34
N ILE A 154 -17.18 16.66 2.06
CA ILE A 154 -17.42 18.01 2.61
C ILE A 154 -18.76 18.60 2.10
N GLY A 155 -19.20 18.17 0.92
CA GLY A 155 -20.44 18.62 0.29
C GLY A 155 -20.96 17.66 -0.78
N PRO A 156 -22.07 18.04 -1.44
CA PRO A 156 -22.66 17.23 -2.49
C PRO A 156 -21.76 17.19 -3.73
N GLY A 157 -21.75 16.06 -4.41
CA GLY A 157 -20.93 15.87 -5.61
C GLY A 157 -21.28 14.61 -6.37
N SER A 158 -20.74 14.50 -7.58
CA SER A 158 -20.82 13.26 -8.36
C SER A 158 -19.79 12.25 -7.84
N CYS A 159 -19.76 11.06 -8.45
CA CYS A 159 -18.71 10.10 -8.16
C CYS A 159 -17.32 10.59 -8.64
N LEU A 160 -17.25 11.49 -9.63
CA LEU A 160 -16.00 12.03 -10.17
C LEU A 160 -15.51 13.26 -9.41
N TYR A 161 -16.44 14.08 -8.92
CA TYR A 161 -16.13 15.37 -8.33
C TYR A 161 -16.92 15.57 -7.05
N GLN A 162 -16.22 15.79 -5.95
CA GLN A 162 -16.80 15.99 -4.62
C GLN A 162 -16.35 17.37 -4.13
N ARG A 163 -17.28 18.15 -3.59
CA ARG A 163 -17.02 19.47 -3.00
C ARG A 163 -16.84 19.35 -1.51
#